data_AF-A0A2T7TY69-F1
#
_entry.id   AF-A0A2T7TY69-F1
#
_cell.length_a   1.000
_cell.length_b   1.000
_cell.length_c   1.000
_cell.angle_alpha   90.00
_cell.angle_beta   90.00
_cell.angle_gamma   90.00
#
_symmetry.space_group_name_H-M   'P 1'
#
loop_
_entity.id
_entity.type
_entity.pdbx_description
1 polymer ?
#
loop_
_entity_poly.entity_id
_entity_poly.type
_entity_poly.pdbx_seq_one_letter_code
_entity_poly.pdbx_strand_id
1 'polypeptide(L)' 'MTDPHHLQQAELVEHKGYQIRLSPSSLEWMAFVARPKQRPTLIMAPDRAAALAKAYAWIEAQLASAKDAQ' A
#
# COMPACT_ATOMS: atom_id res chain seq x y z
N MET A 1 -23.71 4.21 22.02
CA MET A 1 -22.77 3.08 21.88
C MET A 1 -22.09 3.26 20.53
N THR A 2 -21.01 4.05 20.49
CA THR A 2 -20.21 4.25 19.27
C THR A 2 -19.20 3.13 19.21
N ASP A 3 -19.45 2.16 18.33
CA ASP A 3 -18.52 1.07 18.07
C ASP A 3 -17.27 1.66 17.37
N PRO A 4 -16.07 1.65 18.00
CA PRO A 4 -14.87 2.22 17.37
C PRO A 4 -14.36 1.37 16.20
N HIS A 5 -15.04 0.27 15.85
CA HIS A 5 -14.63 -0.66 14.79
C HIS A 5 -15.19 -0.32 13.40
N HIS A 6 -15.76 0.88 13.20
CA HIS A 6 -15.93 1.45 11.86
C HIS A 6 -14.62 1.96 11.24
N LEU A 7 -13.46 1.51 11.75
CA LEU A 7 -12.23 1.46 10.99
C LEU A 7 -12.48 0.53 9.79
N GLN A 8 -12.81 1.12 8.64
CA GLN A 8 -12.81 0.45 7.34
C GLN A 8 -11.66 -0.54 7.33
N GLN A 9 -11.97 -1.84 7.31
CA GLN A 9 -10.99 -2.92 7.45
C GLN A 9 -9.92 -2.74 6.38
N ALA A 10 -8.82 -2.09 6.75
CA ALA A 10 -7.74 -1.84 5.82
C ALA A 10 -7.08 -3.19 5.55
N GLU A 11 -7.19 -3.67 4.33
CA GLU A 11 -6.64 -4.96 3.96
C GLU A 11 -5.11 -4.85 3.99
N LEU A 12 -4.47 -5.67 4.83
CA LEU A 12 -3.03 -5.71 4.93
C LEU A 12 -2.49 -6.87 4.07
N VAL A 13 -1.66 -6.53 3.09
CA VAL A 13 -0.98 -7.49 2.21
C VAL A 13 0.52 -7.33 2.40
N GLU A 14 1.23 -8.43 2.59
CA GLU A 14 2.69 -8.42 2.69
C GLU A 14 3.31 -8.88 1.36
N HIS A 15 4.31 -8.14 0.88
CA HIS A 15 4.99 -8.42 -0.38
C HIS A 15 6.47 -8.03 -0.33
N LYS A 16 7.37 -9.01 -0.44
CA LYS A 16 8.84 -8.80 -0.46
C LYS A 16 9.36 -7.93 0.70
N GLY A 17 8.79 -8.13 1.89
CA GLY A 17 9.11 -7.38 3.11
C GLY A 17 8.48 -5.98 3.20
N TYR A 18 7.69 -5.57 2.20
CA TYR A 18 6.81 -4.41 2.28
C TYR A 18 5.44 -4.82 2.82
N GLN A 19 4.84 -3.92 3.57
CA GLN A 19 3.46 -3.97 4.01
C GLN A 19 2.64 -3.00 3.17
N ILE A 20 1.57 -3.50 2.56
CA ILE A 20 0.63 -2.74 1.74
C ILE A 20 -0.69 -2.71 2.51
N ARG A 21 -1.10 -1.55 2.98
CA ARG A 21 -2.44 -1.35 3.57
C ARG A 21 -3.35 -0.74 2.53
N LEU A 22 -4.38 -1.46 2.13
CA LEU A 22 -5.41 -0.99 1.22
C LEU A 22 -6.60 -0.47 2.00
N SER A 23 -7.06 0.73 1.68
CA SER A 23 -8.27 1.30 2.25
C SER A 23 -9.11 1.97 1.17
N PRO A 24 -10.43 1.76 1.14
CA PRO A 24 -11.30 2.53 0.28
C PRO A 24 -11.39 3.99 0.75
N SER A 25 -11.27 4.92 -0.18
CA SER A 25 -11.64 6.33 -0.06
C SER A 25 -12.98 6.55 -0.79
N SER A 26 -13.61 7.70 -0.59
CA SER A 26 -14.98 7.99 -1.08
C SER A 26 -15.18 7.73 -2.58
N LEU A 27 -14.16 7.93 -3.41
CA LEU A 27 -14.21 7.76 -4.86
C LEU A 27 -13.04 6.95 -5.44
N GLU A 28 -12.07 6.55 -4.60
CA GLU A 28 -10.81 5.91 -5.03
C GLU A 28 -10.35 4.90 -3.99
N TRP A 29 -9.40 4.04 -4.36
CA TRP A 29 -8.68 3.15 -3.47
C TRP A 29 -7.30 3.70 -3.16
N MET A 30 -6.91 3.62 -1.89
CA MET A 30 -5.61 4.03 -1.39
C MET A 30 -4.79 2.80 -1.02
N ALA A 31 -3.53 2.75 -1.43
CA ALA A 31 -2.55 1.78 -0.99
C ALA A 31 -1.42 2.51 -0.25
N PHE A 32 -1.24 2.21 1.03
CA PHE A 32 -0.10 2.65 1.81
C PHE A 32 0.97 1.56 1.80
N VAL A 33 2.08 1.82 1.13
CA VAL A 33 3.19 0.88 0.98
C VAL A 33 4.34 1.31 1.87
N ALA A 34 4.78 0.46 2.79
CA ALA A 34 5.88 0.76 3.69
C ALA A 34 6.73 -0.47 4.00
N ARG A 35 8.01 -0.26 4.30
CA ARG A 35 8.81 -1.22 5.07
C ARG A 35 8.86 -0.80 6.53
N PRO A 36 9.12 -1.74 7.46
CA PRO A 36 9.45 -1.38 8.82
C PRO A 36 10.55 -0.29 8.85
N LYS A 37 10.30 0.79 9.59
CA LYS A 37 11.21 1.94 9.75
C LYS A 37 11.42 2.80 8.49
N GLN A 38 10.64 2.63 7.43
CA GLN A 38 10.62 3.51 6.27
C GLN A 38 9.36 4.38 6.24
N ARG A 39 9.47 5.56 5.61
CA ARG A 39 8.32 6.44 5.39
C ARG A 39 7.35 5.74 4.42
N PRO A 40 6.05 5.61 4.77
CA PRO A 40 5.07 5.04 3.87
C PRO A 40 4.91 5.89 2.60
N THR A 41 4.72 5.22 1.48
CA THR A 41 4.32 5.82 0.20
C THR A 41 2.83 5.58 -0.01
N LEU A 42 2.10 6.66 -0.33
CA LEU A 42 0.68 6.59 -0.65
C LEU A 42 0.49 6.50 -2.16
N ILE A 43 -0.31 5.53 -2.61
CA ILE A 43 -0.68 5.32 -4.00
C ILE A 43 -2.20 5.37 -4.10
N MET A 44 -2.72 6.11 -5.09
CA MET A 44 -4.15 6.22 -5.37
C MET A 44 -4.51 5.56 -6.71
N ALA A 45 -5.68 4.94 -6.76
CA ALA A 45 -6.20 4.29 -7.95
C ALA A 45 -7.73 4.23 -7.94
N PRO A 46 -8.39 4.12 -9.11
CA PRO A 46 -9.85 4.09 -9.18
C PRO A 46 -10.47 2.86 -8.49
N ASP A 47 -9.74 1.75 -8.41
CA ASP A 47 -10.22 0.49 -7.84
C ASP A 47 -9.13 -0.25 -7.05
N ARG A 48 -9.56 -1.23 -6.26
CA ARG A 48 -8.69 -2.05 -5.41
C ARG A 48 -7.59 -2.75 -6.19
N ALA A 49 -7.92 -3.34 -7.34
CA ALA A 49 -6.97 -4.11 -8.13
C ALA A 49 -5.91 -3.21 -8.74
N ALA A 50 -6.31 -2.03 -9.23
CA ALA A 50 -5.39 -1.02 -9.72
C ALA A 50 -4.49 -0.46 -8.60
N ALA A 51 -5.01 -0.23 -7.39
CA ALA A 51 -4.21 0.23 -6.25
C ALA A 51 -3.13 -0.80 -5.87
N LEU A 52 -3.51 -2.08 -5.83
CA LEU A 52 -2.60 -3.18 -5.52
C LEU A 52 -1.56 -3.40 -6.64
N ALA A 53 -1.97 -3.37 -7.90
CA ALA A 53 -1.06 -3.53 -9.04
C ALA A 53 0.00 -2.41 -9.08
N LYS A 54 -0.42 -1.16 -8.86
CA LYS A 54 0.51 -0.02 -8.74
C LYS A 54 1.44 -0.16 -7.54
N ALA A 55 0.95 -0.66 -6.41
CA ALA A 55 1.78 -0.92 -5.23
C ALA A 55 2.87 -1.97 -5.51
N TYR A 56 2.52 -3.08 -6.16
CA TYR A 56 3.51 -4.08 -6.58
C TYR A 56 4.53 -3.52 -7.56
N ALA A 57 4.10 -2.81 -8.60
CA ALA A 57 5.01 -2.20 -9.56
C ALA A 57 5.98 -1.21 -8.90
N TRP A 58 5.49 -0.41 -7.94
CA TRP A 58 6.33 0.49 -7.16
C TRP A 58 7.36 -0.26 -6.31
N ILE A 59 6.97 -1.35 -5.66
CA ILE A 59 7.89 -2.20 -4.88
C ILE A 59 9.00 -2.77 -5.77
N GLU A 60 8.64 -3.32 -6.94
CA GLU A 60 9.65 -3.83 -7.89
C GLU A 60 10.62 -2.74 -8.33
N ALA A 61 10.13 -1.54 -8.61
CA ALA A 61 10.98 -0.41 -8.96
C ALA A 61 11.93 -0.01 -7.80
N GLN A 62 11.45 0.00 -6.55
CA GLN A 62 12.31 0.28 -5.39
C GLN A 62 13.39 -0.79 -5.20
N LEU A 63 13.05 -2.06 -5.41
CA LEU A 63 13.99 -3.17 -5.30
C LEU A 63 15.05 -3.13 -6.41
N ALA A 64 14.66 -2.77 -7.63
CA ALA A 64 15.59 -2.58 -8.73
C ALA A 64 16.58 -1.43 -8.43
N SER A 65 16.06 -0.25 -8.08
CA SER A 65 16.90 0.91 -7.73
C SER A 65 17.84 0.66 -6.55
N ALA A 66 17.41 -0.12 -5.55
CA ALA A 66 18.28 -0.50 -4.44
C ALA A 66 19.40 -1.46 -4.85
N LYS A 67 19.19 -2.27 -5.89
CA LYS A 67 20.17 -3.21 -6.41
C LYS A 67 21.24 -2.50 -7.26
N ASP A 68 20.87 -1.44 -7.97
CA ASP A 68 21.80 -0.63 -8.77
C ASP A 68 22.71 0.30 -7.93
N ALA A 69 22.38 0.48 -6.65
CA ALA A 69 23.18 1.29 -5.72
C ALA A 69 24.28 0.50 -4.99
N GLN A 70 24.51 -0.78 -5.36
CA GLN A 70 25.42 -1.70 -4.68
C GLN A 70 26.63 -2.09 -5.54
#